data_AF-A0A068V8Y6-F1
#
_entry.id   AF-A0A068V8Y6-F1
#
_cell.length_a   1.000
_cell.length_b   1.000
_cell.length_c   1.000
_cell.angle_alpha   90.00
_cell.angle_beta   90.00
_cell.angle_gamma   90.00
#
_symmetry.space_group_name_H-M   'P 1'
#
loop_
_entity.id
_entity.type
_entity.pdbx_description
1 polymer ?
#
loop_
_entity_poly.entity_id
_entity_poly.type
_entity_poly.pdbx_seq_one_letter_code
_entity_poly.pdbx_strand_id
1 'polypeptide(L)'
;MPNSRDLTNIDDNNGGVLEGQTSKGSGTTARGRRLIKVREEKRKREYDRLHNYPAWAKVLEDACKNDAELRAVLGDTIGNPELMRKRVEERVRRKGRDFQKSKTGSVLAFKVSFRDFNPLDSYIWFELYGSPSDRDVDLLGSVIQSWYIMGRIGAFNSSNLQLANSSMEYDPLYDADKGFKVMPSSFHDISDVEFQDNWGRIWVDLGTSDFFSIDILLNCLTVLSSEYVGIQQVIFGGRKIGDWEEGMTSPEYGYKFFKI
;
A
#
# COMPACT_ATOMS: atom_id res chain seq x y z
N MET A 1 60.41 -37.63 -10.09
CA MET A 1 60.55 -39.09 -9.85
C MET A 1 60.81 -39.29 -8.37
N PRO A 2 60.36 -40.37 -7.70
CA PRO A 2 59.17 -41.20 -7.96
C PRO A 2 57.85 -40.55 -7.44
N ASN A 3 56.95 -41.28 -6.73
CA ASN A 3 55.58 -40.82 -6.37
C ASN A 3 54.85 -41.72 -5.31
N SER A 4 54.19 -41.12 -4.30
CA SER A 4 53.01 -41.63 -3.53
C SER A 4 53.15 -42.85 -2.57
N ARG A 5 52.07 -43.08 -1.77
CA ARG A 5 51.62 -44.32 -1.07
C ARG A 5 52.29 -44.70 0.27
N ASP A 6 51.68 -45.45 1.19
CA ASP A 6 50.26 -45.74 1.54
C ASP A 6 50.21 -46.50 2.90
N LEU A 7 49.01 -46.59 3.51
CA LEU A 7 48.44 -47.70 4.31
C LEU A 7 49.26 -48.43 5.41
N THR A 8 48.63 -48.57 6.59
CA THR A 8 48.61 -49.73 7.53
C THR A 8 47.60 -49.38 8.66
N ASN A 9 46.91 -50.27 9.37
CA ASN A 9 47.04 -51.73 9.53
C ASN A 9 45.66 -52.44 9.69
N ILE A 10 45.71 -53.77 9.62
CA ILE A 10 44.59 -54.73 9.81
C ILE A 10 44.67 -55.32 11.24
N ASP A 11 43.59 -55.96 11.72
CA ASP A 11 43.58 -57.26 12.46
C ASP A 11 42.42 -57.37 13.49
N ASP A 12 41.86 -58.54 13.83
CA ASP A 12 41.48 -59.71 13.01
C ASP A 12 40.52 -60.65 13.81
N ASN A 13 39.80 -61.51 13.07
CA ASN A 13 39.44 -62.90 13.41
C ASN A 13 38.26 -63.38 14.33
N ASN A 14 37.74 -64.56 13.93
CA ASN A 14 36.86 -65.56 14.58
C ASN A 14 35.41 -65.20 15.03
N GLY A 15 34.39 -66.05 14.86
CA GLY A 15 34.29 -67.37 14.20
C GLY A 15 33.26 -68.31 14.86
N GLY A 16 32.32 -68.92 14.11
CA GLY A 16 31.37 -69.92 14.65
C GLY A 16 30.14 -70.18 13.76
N VAL A 17 29.69 -71.44 13.66
CA VAL A 17 28.66 -71.93 12.71
C VAL A 17 27.61 -72.80 13.44
N LEU A 18 26.34 -72.76 12.98
CA LEU A 18 25.40 -73.90 12.78
C LEU A 18 23.90 -73.57 13.01
N GLU A 19 23.04 -74.34 12.35
CA GLU A 19 21.58 -74.17 12.25
C GLU A 19 20.80 -74.70 13.47
N GLY A 20 19.52 -74.30 13.61
CA GLY A 20 18.57 -74.99 14.49
C GLY A 20 17.32 -74.16 14.85
N GLN A 21 16.14 -74.59 14.41
CA GLN A 21 14.86 -73.93 14.71
C GLN A 21 14.43 -74.11 16.18
N THR A 22 13.73 -73.12 16.75
CA THR A 22 12.38 -73.36 17.34
C THR A 22 11.66 -72.04 17.65
N SER A 23 10.33 -72.08 17.57
CA SER A 23 9.44 -70.94 17.68
C SER A 23 9.05 -70.62 19.13
N LYS A 24 8.82 -69.33 19.42
CA LYS A 24 7.91 -68.88 20.49
C LYS A 24 7.36 -67.49 20.16
N GLY A 25 6.10 -67.45 19.71
CA GLY A 25 5.43 -66.20 19.36
C GLY A 25 5.04 -65.39 20.59
N SER A 26 5.48 -64.13 20.67
CA SER A 26 4.88 -63.13 21.58
C SER A 26 3.95 -62.24 20.77
N GLY A 27 2.75 -62.75 20.49
CA GLY A 27 1.72 -62.04 19.76
C GLY A 27 1.18 -60.88 20.59
N THR A 28 1.72 -59.67 20.39
CA THR A 28 1.12 -58.44 20.95
C THR A 28 -0.34 -58.37 20.49
N THR A 29 -1.26 -58.47 21.44
CA THR A 29 -2.70 -58.55 21.16
C THR A 29 -3.17 -57.30 20.43
N ALA A 30 -4.24 -57.41 19.63
CA ALA A 30 -4.76 -56.29 18.85
C ALA A 30 -5.09 -55.05 19.72
N ARG A 31 -5.48 -55.28 21.00
CA ARG A 31 -5.67 -54.23 22.00
C ARG A 31 -4.36 -53.52 22.37
N GLY A 32 -3.26 -54.26 22.53
CA GLY A 32 -1.92 -53.70 22.78
C GLY A 32 -1.45 -52.82 21.63
N ARG A 33 -1.56 -53.28 20.39
CA ARG A 33 -1.18 -52.49 19.19
C ARG A 33 -2.02 -51.21 19.05
N ARG A 34 -3.34 -51.28 19.33
CA ARG A 34 -4.21 -50.09 19.36
C ARG A 34 -3.81 -49.11 20.48
N LEU A 35 -3.49 -49.60 21.67
CA LEU A 35 -3.07 -48.74 22.79
C LEU A 35 -1.70 -48.09 22.58
N ILE A 36 -0.76 -48.79 21.92
CA ILE A 36 0.52 -48.22 21.50
C ILE A 36 0.28 -47.11 20.48
N LYS A 37 -0.49 -47.38 19.42
CA LYS A 37 -0.82 -46.37 18.40
C LYS A 37 -1.52 -45.13 18.98
N VAL A 38 -2.48 -45.32 19.90
CA VAL A 38 -3.14 -44.19 20.60
C VAL A 38 -2.17 -43.42 21.50
N ARG A 39 -1.22 -44.09 22.17
CA ARG A 39 -0.18 -43.41 22.96
C ARG A 39 0.82 -42.67 22.09
N GLU A 40 1.24 -43.24 20.96
CA GLU A 40 2.12 -42.58 19.99
C GLU A 40 1.43 -41.39 19.32
N GLU A 41 0.17 -41.51 18.91
CA GLU A 41 -0.63 -40.40 18.39
C GLU A 41 -0.82 -39.31 19.46
N LYS A 42 -1.05 -39.66 20.72
CA LYS A 42 -1.15 -38.68 21.81
C LYS A 42 0.19 -37.97 22.05
N ARG A 43 1.29 -38.72 22.13
CA ARG A 43 2.65 -38.17 22.34
C ARG A 43 3.12 -37.33 21.15
N LYS A 44 2.72 -37.69 19.92
CA LYS A 44 2.96 -36.91 18.71
C LYS A 44 2.13 -35.61 18.72
N ARG A 45 0.84 -35.66 19.07
CA ARG A 45 0.02 -34.45 19.25
C ARG A 45 0.56 -33.52 20.34
N GLU A 46 1.07 -34.07 21.44
CA GLU A 46 1.73 -33.28 22.49
C GLU A 46 3.07 -32.69 22.02
N TYR A 47 3.86 -33.44 21.26
CA TYR A 47 5.11 -32.95 20.65
C TYR A 47 4.87 -31.84 19.62
N ASP A 48 3.94 -32.04 18.69
CA ASP A 48 3.55 -31.07 17.65
C ASP A 48 2.97 -29.79 18.29
N ARG A 49 2.15 -29.93 19.35
CA ARG A 49 1.61 -28.79 20.12
C ARG A 49 2.70 -27.98 20.82
N LEU A 50 3.83 -28.59 21.20
CA LEU A 50 4.92 -27.93 21.92
C LEU A 50 6.00 -27.35 20.99
N HIS A 51 6.29 -28.02 19.87
CA HIS A 51 7.40 -27.66 18.96
C HIS A 51 6.96 -26.98 17.66
N ASN A 52 5.71 -27.18 17.21
CA ASN A 52 5.20 -26.62 15.95
C ASN A 52 4.21 -25.48 16.18
N TYR A 53 4.44 -24.65 17.20
CA TYR A 53 3.71 -23.40 17.41
C TYR A 53 4.53 -22.23 16.83
N PRO A 54 4.21 -21.70 15.64
CA PRO A 54 5.09 -20.80 14.91
C PRO A 54 5.29 -19.45 15.58
N ALA A 55 6.46 -18.83 15.37
CA ALA A 55 6.75 -17.49 15.89
C ALA A 55 5.72 -16.45 15.44
N TRP A 56 5.29 -16.50 14.17
CA TRP A 56 4.27 -15.59 13.63
C TRP A 56 2.92 -15.74 14.36
N ALA A 57 2.56 -16.95 14.80
CA ALA A 57 1.31 -17.18 15.52
C ALA A 57 1.38 -16.59 16.93
N LYS A 58 2.54 -16.66 17.60
CA LYS A 58 2.75 -16.05 18.93
C LYS A 58 2.63 -14.54 18.86
N VAL A 59 3.22 -13.93 17.83
CA VAL A 59 3.11 -12.48 17.57
C VAL A 59 1.66 -12.09 17.29
N LEU A 60 0.92 -12.89 16.53
CA LEU A 60 -0.50 -12.64 16.23
C LEU A 60 -1.39 -12.73 17.47
N GLU A 61 -1.15 -13.72 18.35
CA GLU A 61 -1.86 -13.82 19.64
C GLU A 61 -1.55 -12.65 20.58
N ASP A 62 -0.30 -12.20 20.62
CA ASP A 62 0.11 -11.08 21.47
C ASP A 62 -0.49 -9.77 20.98
N ALA A 63 -0.53 -9.54 19.67
CA ALA A 63 -1.25 -8.43 19.05
C ALA A 63 -2.75 -8.44 19.41
N CYS A 64 -3.41 -9.62 19.40
CA CYS A 64 -4.81 -9.78 19.81
C CYS A 64 -5.11 -9.53 21.30
N LYS A 65 -4.10 -9.30 22.15
CA LYS A 65 -4.32 -8.83 23.52
C LYS A 65 -4.60 -7.33 23.56
N ASN A 66 -3.99 -6.58 22.65
CA ASN A 66 -3.98 -5.12 22.63
C ASN A 66 -4.89 -4.53 21.53
N ASP A 67 -5.18 -5.30 20.47
CA ASP A 67 -6.05 -4.90 19.36
C ASP A 67 -7.40 -5.64 19.42
N ALA A 68 -8.47 -4.88 19.66
CA ALA A 68 -9.84 -5.37 19.72
C ALA A 68 -10.43 -5.76 18.35
N GLU A 69 -10.03 -5.11 17.25
CA GLU A 69 -10.49 -5.50 15.90
C GLU A 69 -9.83 -6.82 15.48
N LEU A 70 -8.52 -6.96 15.69
CA LEU A 70 -7.80 -8.20 15.39
C LEU A 70 -8.30 -9.36 16.25
N ARG A 71 -8.61 -9.10 17.53
CA ARG A 71 -9.26 -10.09 18.41
C ARG A 71 -10.63 -10.51 17.91
N ALA A 72 -11.44 -9.59 17.37
CA ALA A 72 -12.74 -9.91 16.75
C ALA A 72 -12.59 -10.70 15.44
N VAL A 73 -11.48 -10.55 14.71
CA VAL A 73 -11.17 -11.35 13.51
C VAL A 73 -10.79 -12.79 13.85
N LEU A 74 -9.99 -13.02 14.91
CA LEU A 74 -9.61 -14.37 15.30
C LEU A 74 -10.65 -15.07 16.18
N GLY A 75 -11.28 -14.39 17.14
CA GLY A 75 -12.24 -14.96 18.07
C GLY A 75 -11.75 -16.28 18.69
N ASP A 76 -12.59 -17.31 18.67
CA ASP A 76 -12.30 -18.62 19.28
C ASP A 76 -11.17 -19.45 18.62
N THR A 77 -10.49 -18.95 17.58
CA THR A 77 -9.36 -19.68 16.95
C THR A 77 -7.99 -19.35 17.56
N ILE A 78 -7.92 -18.40 18.49
CA ILE A 78 -6.71 -18.14 19.29
C ILE A 78 -6.27 -19.45 19.95
N GLY A 79 -4.99 -19.83 19.80
CA GLY A 79 -4.43 -21.10 20.25
C GLY A 79 -4.22 -22.15 19.16
N ASN A 80 -4.70 -21.95 17.93
CA ASN A 80 -4.50 -22.91 16.82
C ASN A 80 -3.99 -22.20 15.54
N PRO A 81 -2.67 -22.32 15.22
CA PRO A 81 -2.06 -21.64 14.08
C PRO A 81 -2.77 -21.87 12.75
N GLU A 82 -3.19 -23.10 12.44
CA GLU A 82 -3.80 -23.41 11.14
C GLU A 82 -5.18 -22.75 10.98
N LEU A 83 -5.95 -22.69 12.07
CA LEU A 83 -7.26 -22.01 12.07
C LEU A 83 -7.11 -20.48 12.08
N MET A 84 -6.11 -19.94 12.78
CA MET A 84 -5.77 -18.52 12.76
C MET A 84 -5.38 -18.08 11.34
N ARG A 85 -4.48 -18.82 10.68
CA ARG A 85 -4.08 -18.58 9.29
C ARG A 85 -5.30 -18.56 8.37
N LYS A 86 -6.14 -19.59 8.46
CA LYS A 86 -7.35 -19.72 7.62
C LYS A 86 -8.36 -18.59 7.85
N ARG A 87 -8.60 -18.16 9.10
CA ARG A 87 -9.49 -17.01 9.40
C ARG A 87 -8.91 -15.68 8.91
N VAL A 88 -7.60 -15.45 9.06
CA VAL A 88 -6.94 -14.26 8.50
C VAL A 88 -7.04 -14.25 6.98
N GLU A 89 -6.71 -15.37 6.32
CA GLU A 89 -6.78 -15.50 4.86
C GLU A 89 -8.21 -15.33 4.33
N GLU A 90 -9.21 -15.89 5.01
CA GLU A 90 -10.63 -15.72 4.67
C GLU A 90 -11.11 -14.28 4.93
N ARG A 91 -10.62 -13.60 5.98
CA ARG A 91 -10.91 -12.18 6.23
C ARG A 91 -10.23 -11.29 5.19
N VAL A 92 -9.01 -11.58 4.77
CA VAL A 92 -8.29 -10.89 3.68
C VAL A 92 -8.99 -11.12 2.33
N ARG A 93 -9.47 -12.34 2.04
CA ARG A 93 -10.22 -12.66 0.81
C ARG A 93 -11.66 -12.13 0.79
N ARG A 94 -12.21 -11.77 1.96
CA ARG A 94 -13.50 -11.08 2.10
C ARG A 94 -13.32 -9.56 2.05
N LYS A 95 -12.53 -8.97 2.97
CA LYS A 95 -12.17 -7.53 2.92
C LYS A 95 -11.54 -7.15 1.57
N GLY A 96 -10.78 -8.04 0.92
CA GLY A 96 -10.20 -7.85 -0.41
C GLY A 96 -11.21 -7.80 -1.56
N ARG A 97 -12.45 -8.29 -1.35
CA ARG A 97 -13.60 -8.01 -2.23
C ARG A 97 -14.33 -6.74 -1.80
N ASP A 98 -14.46 -6.51 -0.50
CA ASP A 98 -15.01 -5.26 0.06
C ASP A 98 -14.13 -4.02 -0.21
N PHE A 99 -12.89 -4.20 -0.68
CA PHE A 99 -12.02 -3.13 -1.18
C PHE A 99 -12.55 -2.47 -2.47
N GLN A 100 -13.48 -3.12 -3.18
CA GLN A 100 -14.39 -2.41 -4.07
C GLN A 100 -15.39 -1.59 -3.24
N LYS A 101 -14.93 -0.45 -2.70
CA LYS A 101 -15.85 0.68 -2.48
C LYS A 101 -16.60 0.93 -3.79
N SER A 102 -17.88 1.26 -3.70
CA SER A 102 -18.61 1.82 -4.84
C SER A 102 -17.83 3.03 -5.35
N LYS A 103 -17.26 2.93 -6.56
CA LYS A 103 -16.58 4.07 -7.18
C LYS A 103 -17.60 5.18 -7.35
N THR A 104 -17.37 6.31 -6.69
CA THR A 104 -18.24 7.50 -6.79
C THR A 104 -17.72 8.47 -7.86
N GLY A 105 -16.57 8.15 -8.46
CA GLY A 105 -16.01 8.82 -9.63
C GLY A 105 -16.73 8.57 -10.95
N SER A 106 -16.24 9.20 -12.01
CA SER A 106 -16.72 9.07 -13.39
C SER A 106 -15.85 8.11 -14.20
N VAL A 107 -16.49 7.31 -15.06
CA VAL A 107 -15.80 6.47 -16.06
C VAL A 107 -15.31 7.29 -17.26
N LEU A 108 -15.81 8.52 -17.43
CA LEU A 108 -15.41 9.42 -18.49
C LEU A 108 -14.16 10.22 -18.07
N ALA A 109 -13.21 10.36 -18.99
CA ALA A 109 -12.08 11.27 -18.81
C ALA A 109 -12.58 12.72 -18.86
N PHE A 110 -12.18 13.54 -17.89
CA PHE A 110 -12.50 14.96 -17.90
C PHE A 110 -11.76 15.71 -19.00
N LYS A 111 -12.35 16.83 -19.44
CA LYS A 111 -11.72 17.73 -20.39
C LYS A 111 -10.74 18.66 -19.69
N VAL A 112 -9.55 18.86 -20.26
CA VAL A 112 -8.60 19.89 -19.83
C VAL A 112 -8.64 21.06 -20.81
N SER A 113 -8.59 22.30 -20.32
CA SER A 113 -8.38 23.48 -21.17
C SER A 113 -7.59 24.58 -20.46
N PHE A 114 -6.88 25.40 -21.25
CA PHE A 114 -6.14 26.57 -20.78
C PHE A 114 -6.76 27.81 -21.41
N ARG A 115 -6.99 28.86 -20.61
CA ARG A 115 -7.61 30.13 -21.03
C ARG A 115 -6.86 31.28 -20.38
N ASP A 116 -5.97 31.93 -21.13
CA ASP A 116 -5.15 33.05 -20.65
C ASP A 116 -4.40 32.72 -19.33
N PHE A 117 -3.93 31.47 -19.20
CA PHE A 117 -3.28 30.98 -17.99
C PHE A 117 -1.93 31.66 -17.75
N ASN A 118 -1.81 32.30 -16.59
CA ASN A 118 -0.56 32.85 -16.06
C ASN A 118 -0.20 32.08 -14.79
N PRO A 119 0.90 31.31 -14.75
CA PRO A 119 1.26 30.49 -13.60
C PRO A 119 1.57 31.28 -12.31
N LEU A 120 1.76 32.61 -12.41
CA LEU A 120 2.02 33.49 -11.26
C LEU A 120 0.76 34.19 -10.71
N ASP A 121 -0.35 34.16 -11.46
CA ASP A 121 -1.61 34.80 -11.09
C ASP A 121 -2.72 34.22 -11.96
N SER A 122 -3.30 33.09 -11.54
CA SER A 122 -4.46 32.48 -12.19
C SER A 122 -5.22 31.55 -11.27
N TYR A 123 -6.51 31.38 -11.57
CA TYR A 123 -7.30 30.31 -11.00
C TYR A 123 -7.11 29.00 -11.78
N ILE A 124 -7.14 27.87 -11.06
CA ILE A 124 -7.42 26.55 -11.60
C ILE A 124 -8.86 26.21 -11.16
N TRP A 125 -9.72 25.94 -12.14
CA TRP A 125 -11.13 25.65 -11.95
C TRP A 125 -11.42 24.17 -12.17
N PHE A 126 -12.37 23.64 -11.41
CA PHE A 126 -12.87 22.27 -11.50
C PHE A 126 -14.39 22.31 -11.66
N GLU A 127 -14.93 21.67 -12.68
CA GLU A 127 -16.37 21.40 -12.77
C GLU A 127 -16.64 19.95 -12.38
N LEU A 128 -17.51 19.72 -11.40
CA LEU A 128 -17.91 18.40 -10.94
C LEU A 128 -19.25 17.99 -11.57
N TYR A 129 -19.57 16.69 -11.58
CA TYR A 129 -20.87 16.18 -12.06
C TYR A 129 -22.06 16.55 -11.14
N GLY A 130 -21.79 17.09 -9.96
CA GLY A 130 -22.77 17.58 -8.99
C GLY A 130 -22.06 18.28 -7.83
N SER A 131 -22.83 18.87 -6.92
CA SER A 131 -22.24 19.57 -5.77
C SER A 131 -21.47 18.61 -4.85
N PRO A 132 -20.24 18.96 -4.41
CA PRO A 132 -19.40 18.05 -3.62
C PRO A 132 -19.98 17.83 -2.22
N SER A 133 -19.95 16.58 -1.75
CA SER A 133 -20.16 16.30 -0.33
C SER A 133 -18.98 16.82 0.48
N ASP A 134 -19.14 16.97 1.80
CA ASP A 134 -18.08 17.51 2.66
C ASP A 134 -16.82 16.63 2.63
N ARG A 135 -17.03 15.31 2.43
CA ARG A 135 -15.96 14.33 2.17
C ARG A 135 -15.19 14.62 0.88
N ASP A 136 -15.87 15.09 -0.16
CA ASP A 136 -15.28 15.36 -1.47
C ASP A 136 -14.49 16.67 -1.43
N VAL A 137 -14.99 17.67 -0.67
CA VAL A 137 -14.27 18.90 -0.32
C VAL A 137 -12.99 18.58 0.46
N ASP A 138 -13.07 17.77 1.52
CA ASP A 138 -11.91 17.31 2.29
C ASP A 138 -10.88 16.57 1.41
N LEU A 139 -11.36 15.73 0.49
CA LEU A 139 -10.49 14.91 -0.36
C LEU A 139 -9.79 15.74 -1.45
N LEU A 140 -10.54 16.58 -2.18
CA LEU A 140 -9.96 17.51 -3.17
C LEU A 140 -9.00 18.48 -2.48
N GLY A 141 -9.43 19.06 -1.35
CA GLY A 141 -8.62 19.95 -0.52
C GLY A 141 -7.30 19.32 -0.08
N SER A 142 -7.35 18.10 0.47
CA SER A 142 -6.15 17.36 0.88
C SER A 142 -5.20 17.05 -0.29
N VAL A 143 -5.73 16.79 -1.48
CA VAL A 143 -4.93 16.58 -2.70
C VAL A 143 -4.23 17.86 -3.12
N ILE A 144 -4.93 18.99 -3.16
CA ILE A 144 -4.34 20.29 -3.50
C ILE A 144 -3.32 20.72 -2.44
N GLN A 145 -3.62 20.58 -1.14
CA GLN A 145 -2.69 20.91 -0.06
C GLN A 145 -1.41 20.04 -0.12
N SER A 146 -1.55 18.74 -0.43
CA SER A 146 -0.40 17.85 -0.61
C SER A 146 0.47 18.28 -1.80
N TRP A 147 -0.17 18.60 -2.94
CA TRP A 147 0.50 19.12 -4.13
C TRP A 147 1.20 20.46 -3.84
N TYR A 148 0.55 21.37 -3.13
CA TYR A 148 1.13 22.65 -2.70
C TYR A 148 2.37 22.46 -1.83
N ILE A 149 2.28 21.65 -0.76
CA ILE A 149 3.41 21.42 0.15
C ILE A 149 4.61 20.85 -0.60
N MET A 150 4.38 19.88 -1.50
CA MET A 150 5.41 19.33 -2.39
C MET A 150 6.01 20.39 -3.33
N GLY A 151 5.18 21.27 -3.90
CA GLY A 151 5.62 22.38 -4.74
C GLY A 151 6.39 23.45 -3.97
N ARG A 152 6.04 23.76 -2.72
CA ARG A 152 6.74 24.75 -1.88
C ARG A 152 8.16 24.31 -1.49
N ILE A 153 8.38 23.02 -1.26
CA ILE A 153 9.71 22.44 -1.01
C ILE A 153 10.47 22.06 -2.30
N GLY A 154 9.85 22.30 -3.46
CA GLY A 154 10.45 22.12 -4.78
C GLY A 154 10.64 20.68 -5.23
N ALA A 155 9.72 19.78 -4.85
CA ALA A 155 9.71 18.40 -5.32
C ALA A 155 9.47 18.28 -6.84
N PHE A 156 8.74 19.24 -7.44
CA PHE A 156 8.46 19.28 -8.88
C PHE A 156 9.55 20.03 -9.64
N ASN A 157 10.79 19.54 -9.57
CA ASN A 157 11.93 20.11 -10.29
C ASN A 157 12.33 19.21 -11.48
N SER A 158 11.75 19.48 -12.65
CA SER A 158 12.04 18.79 -13.90
C SER A 158 13.53 18.82 -14.28
N SER A 159 14.21 19.93 -13.97
CA SER A 159 15.65 20.11 -14.22
C SER A 159 16.55 19.26 -13.30
N ASN A 160 16.00 18.69 -12.22
CA ASN A 160 16.69 17.77 -11.30
C ASN A 160 16.15 16.31 -11.38
N LEU A 161 15.50 15.93 -12.50
CA LEU A 161 15.06 14.54 -12.74
C LEU A 161 16.24 13.62 -13.10
N GLN A 162 17.10 13.33 -12.13
CA GLN A 162 18.31 12.54 -12.35
C GLN A 162 18.01 11.09 -12.75
N LEU A 163 17.06 10.44 -12.03
CA LEU A 163 16.69 9.04 -12.28
C LEU A 163 15.91 8.83 -13.59
N ALA A 164 15.18 9.85 -14.06
CA ALA A 164 14.46 9.76 -15.34
C ALA A 164 15.42 9.71 -16.54
N ASN A 165 16.66 10.17 -16.36
CA ASN A 165 17.71 10.23 -17.38
C ASN A 165 18.84 9.21 -17.16
N SER A 166 18.71 8.31 -16.17
CA SER A 166 19.69 7.25 -15.89
C SER A 166 19.25 5.90 -16.48
N SER A 167 20.20 5.13 -17.03
CA SER A 167 19.94 3.71 -17.32
C SER A 167 19.74 2.95 -16.01
N MET A 168 18.74 2.06 -15.98
CA MET A 168 18.45 1.15 -14.86
C MET A 168 19.14 -0.22 -15.03
N GLU A 169 20.03 -0.36 -16.02
CA GLU A 169 20.86 -1.56 -16.22
C GLU A 169 21.96 -1.71 -15.15
N TYR A 170 22.22 -0.63 -14.40
CA TYR A 170 23.16 -0.54 -13.29
C TYR A 170 22.50 0.22 -12.14
N ASP A 171 23.03 0.10 -10.92
CA ASP A 171 22.57 0.86 -9.76
C ASP A 171 22.74 2.37 -10.01
N PRO A 172 21.65 3.16 -10.10
CA PRO A 172 21.74 4.58 -10.42
C PRO A 172 22.20 5.37 -9.18
N LEU A 173 23.18 6.25 -9.36
CA LEU A 173 23.66 7.15 -8.31
C LEU A 173 22.95 8.50 -8.39
N TYR A 174 22.48 9.00 -7.25
CA TYR A 174 21.90 10.34 -7.14
C TYR A 174 23.00 11.34 -6.73
N ASP A 175 23.27 12.33 -7.57
CA ASP A 175 24.34 13.30 -7.39
C ASP A 175 23.81 14.56 -6.67
N ALA A 176 24.22 14.73 -5.42
CA ALA A 176 23.84 15.89 -4.59
C ALA A 176 24.44 17.22 -5.10
N ASP A 177 25.67 17.20 -5.63
CA ASP A 177 26.33 18.40 -6.16
C ASP A 177 25.71 18.84 -7.48
N LYS A 178 25.22 17.89 -8.29
CA LYS A 178 24.39 18.18 -9.46
C LYS A 178 23.06 18.80 -9.04
N GLY A 179 22.38 18.21 -8.06
CA GLY A 179 21.11 18.72 -7.55
C GLY A 179 21.20 20.15 -7.00
N PHE A 180 22.27 20.45 -6.25
CA PHE A 180 22.50 21.79 -5.68
C PHE A 180 22.77 22.88 -6.73
N LYS A 181 23.23 22.52 -7.93
CA LYS A 181 23.50 23.46 -9.04
C LYS A 181 22.26 23.79 -9.88
N VAL A 182 21.16 23.05 -9.72
CA VAL A 182 19.92 23.28 -10.46
C VAL A 182 19.14 24.43 -9.83
N MET A 183 18.49 25.26 -10.64
CA MET A 183 17.60 26.31 -10.14
C MET A 183 16.44 25.70 -9.32
N PRO A 184 16.14 26.20 -8.12
CA PRO A 184 14.96 25.76 -7.38
C PRO A 184 13.67 26.04 -8.15
N SER A 185 12.87 24.99 -8.35
CA SER A 185 11.51 25.03 -8.88
C SER A 185 10.58 25.07 -7.67
N SER A 186 10.01 26.22 -7.31
CA SER A 186 9.24 26.36 -6.06
C SER A 186 8.00 27.22 -6.23
N PHE A 187 6.87 26.71 -5.74
CA PHE A 187 5.63 27.50 -5.61
C PHE A 187 5.87 28.69 -4.68
N HIS A 188 5.10 29.76 -4.83
CA HIS A 188 5.10 30.87 -3.89
C HIS A 188 3.89 30.81 -2.96
N ASP A 189 2.68 30.74 -3.50
CA ASP A 189 1.46 30.72 -2.70
C ASP A 189 0.23 30.20 -3.45
N ILE A 190 -0.82 29.82 -2.72
CA ILE A 190 -2.15 29.47 -3.27
C ILE A 190 -3.26 29.94 -2.33
N SER A 191 -4.49 30.06 -2.82
CA SER A 191 -5.67 30.28 -1.96
C SER A 191 -6.17 28.98 -1.30
N ASP A 192 -7.09 29.14 -0.35
CA ASP A 192 -8.03 28.08 0.03
C ASP A 192 -8.75 27.50 -1.21
N VAL A 193 -9.21 26.25 -1.11
CA VAL A 193 -10.01 25.61 -2.16
C VAL A 193 -11.47 25.99 -1.96
N GLU A 194 -11.99 26.86 -2.83
CA GLU A 194 -13.37 27.33 -2.77
C GLU A 194 -14.30 26.49 -3.65
N PHE A 195 -15.56 26.33 -3.26
CA PHE A 195 -16.61 25.66 -4.03
C PHE A 195 -17.93 26.44 -3.99
N GLN A 196 -18.60 26.53 -5.13
CA GLN A 196 -19.97 27.04 -5.30
C GLN A 196 -20.74 26.05 -6.17
N ASP A 197 -21.86 25.51 -5.67
CA ASP A 197 -22.62 24.43 -6.30
C ASP A 197 -21.73 23.28 -6.81
N ASN A 198 -21.56 23.10 -8.12
CA ASN A 198 -20.71 22.07 -8.73
C ASN A 198 -19.34 22.59 -9.22
N TRP A 199 -19.04 23.87 -9.06
CA TRP A 199 -17.74 24.46 -9.38
C TRP A 199 -16.84 24.51 -8.16
N GLY A 200 -15.55 24.23 -8.37
CA GLY A 200 -14.48 24.52 -7.43
C GLY A 200 -13.39 25.37 -8.07
N ARG A 201 -12.64 26.12 -7.27
CA ARG A 201 -11.46 26.86 -7.75
C ARG A 201 -10.36 26.99 -6.70
N ILE A 202 -9.14 27.20 -7.17
CA ILE A 202 -7.97 27.64 -6.38
C ILE A 202 -7.23 28.72 -7.16
N TRP A 203 -6.85 29.82 -6.51
CA TRP A 203 -5.87 30.76 -7.05
C TRP A 203 -4.46 30.22 -6.80
N VAL A 204 -3.54 30.42 -7.76
CA VAL A 204 -2.15 29.97 -7.65
C VAL A 204 -1.13 31.03 -8.09
N ASP A 205 -0.05 31.15 -7.31
CA ASP A 205 1.27 31.63 -7.73
C ASP A 205 2.27 30.47 -7.60
N LEU A 206 2.54 29.83 -8.73
CA LEU A 206 3.47 28.70 -8.87
C LEU A 206 4.94 29.15 -8.85
N GLY A 207 5.21 30.46 -8.76
CA GLY A 207 6.54 31.02 -8.56
C GLY A 207 7.54 30.61 -9.62
N THR A 208 8.67 30.04 -9.21
CA THR A 208 9.71 29.54 -10.12
C THR A 208 9.44 28.13 -10.64
N SER A 209 8.26 27.56 -10.35
CA SER A 209 7.96 26.19 -10.72
C SER A 209 7.82 26.00 -12.22
N ASP A 210 8.32 24.87 -12.70
CA ASP A 210 8.04 24.37 -14.02
C ASP A 210 6.63 23.71 -14.12
N PHE A 211 6.23 23.41 -15.35
CA PHE A 211 4.93 22.78 -15.66
C PHE A 211 4.84 21.29 -15.34
N PHE A 212 5.94 20.61 -14.93
CA PHE A 212 5.86 19.20 -14.48
C PHE A 212 4.95 19.07 -13.24
N SER A 213 4.91 20.12 -12.41
CA SER A 213 3.92 20.25 -11.33
C SER A 213 2.46 20.11 -11.80
N ILE A 214 2.11 20.64 -12.97
CA ILE A 214 0.77 20.58 -13.57
C ILE A 214 0.49 19.18 -14.14
N ASP A 215 1.46 18.56 -14.80
CA ASP A 215 1.35 17.18 -15.26
C ASP A 215 1.09 16.22 -14.09
N ILE A 216 1.82 16.37 -12.97
CA ILE A 216 1.62 15.58 -11.76
C ILE A 216 0.21 15.81 -11.16
N LEU A 217 -0.26 17.07 -11.13
CA LEU A 217 -1.62 17.39 -10.70
C LEU A 217 -2.68 16.71 -11.59
N LEU A 218 -2.56 16.82 -12.91
CA LEU A 218 -3.49 16.22 -13.87
C LEU A 218 -3.52 14.69 -13.77
N ASN A 219 -2.36 14.06 -13.60
CA ASN A 219 -2.27 12.61 -13.35
C ASN A 219 -2.97 12.21 -12.04
N CYS A 220 -2.80 12.99 -10.97
CA CYS A 220 -3.48 12.77 -9.70
C CYS A 220 -5.01 12.92 -9.84
N LEU A 221 -5.46 14.01 -10.46
CA LEU A 221 -6.87 14.29 -10.71
C LEU A 221 -7.52 13.23 -11.61
N THR A 222 -6.79 12.63 -12.55
CA THR A 222 -7.29 11.54 -13.41
C THR A 222 -7.73 10.34 -12.56
N VAL A 223 -6.89 9.88 -11.62
CA VAL A 223 -7.23 8.79 -10.71
C VAL A 223 -8.27 9.21 -9.67
N LEU A 224 -8.21 10.46 -9.20
CA LEU A 224 -9.23 11.02 -8.31
C LEU A 224 -10.62 10.96 -8.96
N SER A 225 -10.69 11.36 -10.23
CA SER A 225 -11.91 11.40 -11.02
C SER A 225 -12.46 10.01 -11.32
N SER A 226 -11.61 9.01 -11.56
CA SER A 226 -12.10 7.66 -11.87
C SER A 226 -12.59 6.87 -10.66
N GLU A 227 -12.01 7.11 -9.48
CA GLU A 227 -12.27 6.31 -8.28
C GLU A 227 -13.18 7.00 -7.26
N TYR A 228 -13.07 8.32 -7.10
CA TYR A 228 -13.62 9.04 -5.93
C TYR A 228 -14.61 10.15 -6.27
N VAL A 229 -14.22 11.18 -7.03
CA VAL A 229 -15.03 12.40 -7.22
C VAL A 229 -15.08 12.75 -8.70
N GLY A 230 -16.22 12.51 -9.36
CA GLY A 230 -16.33 12.70 -10.81
C GLY A 230 -16.15 14.16 -11.24
N ILE A 231 -15.06 14.43 -11.98
CA ILE A 231 -14.76 15.71 -12.60
C ILE A 231 -15.28 15.69 -14.06
N GLN A 232 -15.91 16.78 -14.50
CA GLN A 232 -16.30 17.01 -15.90
C GLN A 232 -15.20 17.70 -16.71
N GLN A 233 -14.65 18.79 -16.16
CA GLN A 233 -13.53 19.52 -16.76
C GLN A 233 -12.64 20.23 -15.74
N VAL A 234 -11.39 20.45 -16.13
CA VAL A 234 -10.40 21.27 -15.43
C VAL A 234 -9.99 22.42 -16.35
N ILE A 235 -10.04 23.66 -15.86
CA ILE A 235 -9.71 24.86 -16.62
C ILE A 235 -8.61 25.64 -15.92
N PHE A 236 -7.48 25.82 -16.58
CA PHE A 236 -6.37 26.63 -16.11
C PHE A 236 -6.52 28.05 -16.65
N GLY A 237 -6.57 29.05 -15.76
CA GLY A 237 -6.85 30.44 -16.08
C GLY A 237 -8.34 30.71 -16.29
N GLY A 238 -8.64 31.89 -16.85
CA GLY A 238 -10.00 32.42 -16.99
C GLY A 238 -10.47 33.15 -15.73
N ARG A 239 -11.01 34.35 -15.92
CA ARG A 239 -11.42 35.25 -14.82
C ARG A 239 -12.85 35.04 -14.31
N LYS A 240 -13.76 34.59 -15.18
CA LYS A 240 -15.11 34.16 -14.82
C LYS A 240 -15.45 32.91 -15.63
N ILE A 241 -15.87 31.86 -14.94
CA ILE A 241 -16.13 30.53 -15.49
C ILE A 241 -17.49 30.08 -14.97
N GLY A 242 -18.29 29.46 -15.86
CA GLY A 242 -19.62 28.97 -15.52
C GLY A 242 -20.53 30.07 -14.96
N ASP A 243 -21.23 29.68 -13.89
CA ASP A 243 -22.17 30.44 -13.08
C ASP A 243 -21.56 30.98 -11.77
N TRP A 244 -20.23 30.91 -11.62
CA TRP A 244 -19.53 31.44 -10.45
C TRP A 244 -19.81 32.93 -10.21
N GLU A 245 -20.15 33.29 -8.98
CA GLU A 245 -20.44 34.67 -8.58
C GLU A 245 -19.53 35.13 -7.43
N GLU A 246 -18.83 36.25 -7.65
CA GLU A 246 -17.83 36.73 -6.70
C GLU A 246 -18.46 37.28 -5.42
N GLY A 247 -17.89 36.94 -4.26
CA GLY A 247 -18.40 37.33 -2.95
C GLY A 247 -19.59 36.50 -2.44
N MET A 248 -20.06 35.52 -3.20
CA MET A 248 -21.08 34.56 -2.76
C MET A 248 -20.44 33.48 -1.85
N THR A 249 -20.19 33.84 -0.60
CA THR A 249 -19.46 33.03 0.40
C THR A 249 -20.35 32.51 1.55
N SER A 250 -21.67 32.56 1.40
CA SER A 250 -22.60 32.05 2.43
C SER A 250 -22.84 30.54 2.28
N PRO A 251 -22.61 29.72 3.33
CA PRO A 251 -22.91 28.29 3.30
C PRO A 251 -24.39 27.97 3.03
N GLU A 252 -25.31 28.88 3.34
CA GLU A 252 -26.74 28.73 3.04
C GLU A 252 -27.04 28.67 1.53
N TYR A 253 -26.13 29.19 0.70
CA TYR A 253 -26.20 29.14 -0.76
C TYR A 253 -25.20 28.14 -1.37
N GLY A 254 -24.85 27.08 -0.64
CA GLY A 254 -24.01 26.00 -1.16
C GLY A 254 -22.51 26.31 -1.21
N TYR A 255 -22.05 27.47 -0.73
CA TYR A 255 -20.62 27.76 -0.63
C TYR A 255 -19.93 26.84 0.38
N LYS A 256 -18.85 26.20 -0.06
CA LYS A 256 -17.97 25.39 0.80
C LYS A 256 -16.52 25.76 0.53
N PHE A 257 -15.65 25.51 1.48
CA PHE A 257 -14.21 25.68 1.26
C PHE A 257 -13.40 24.66 2.06
N PHE A 258 -12.22 24.33 1.56
CA PHE A 258 -11.17 23.64 2.31
C PHE A 258 -10.03 24.62 2.58
N LYS A 259 -9.66 24.75 3.85
CA LYS A 259 -8.60 25.66 4.28
C LYS A 259 -7.22 25.02 4.16
N ILE A 260 -6.27 25.72 3.54
CA ILE A 260 -4.91 25.24 3.27
C ILE A 260 -3.90 25.64 4.36
#